data_AF-A0A9D6IPI3-F1
#
_entry.id   AF-A0A9D6IPI3-F1
#
_cell.length_a   1.000
_cell.length_b   1.000
_cell.length_c   1.000
_cell.angle_alpha   90.00
_cell.angle_beta   90.00
_cell.angle_gamma   90.00
#
_symmetry.space_group_name_H-M   'P 1'
#
loop_
_entity.id
_entity.type
_entity.pdbx_description
1 polymer ?
#
loop_
_entity_poly.entity_id
_entity_poly.type
_entity_poly.pdbx_seq_one_letter_code
_entity_poly.pdbx_strand_id
1 'polypeptide(L)' 'MEARSPAAYLKPEILRQIGRLDLKAKFIVEGFISGLHGSPLHGFSVEFSEHRKYEPGDPLPTIDWALYGRTDRYYVK' A
#
# COMPACT_ATOMS: atom_id res chain seq x y z
N MET A 1 -22.58 -12.39 32.19
CA MET A 1 -22.46 -12.61 30.74
C MET A 1 -21.12 -13.28 30.53
N GLU A 2 -21.10 -14.62 30.51
CA GLU A 2 -19.87 -15.42 30.49
C GLU A 2 -19.10 -15.14 29.17
N ALA A 3 -17.91 -14.57 29.25
CA ALA A 3 -17.05 -14.39 28.09
C ALA A 3 -16.49 -15.76 27.68
N ARG A 4 -17.01 -16.35 26.61
CA ARG A 4 -16.47 -17.60 26.05
C ARG A 4 -14.99 -17.43 25.73
N SER A 5 -14.16 -18.37 26.19
CA SER A 5 -12.72 -18.33 25.95
C SER A 5 -12.42 -18.36 24.44
N PRO A 6 -11.41 -17.61 23.95
CA PRO A 6 -11.04 -17.61 22.53
C PRO A 6 -10.68 -19.01 22.01
N ALA A 7 -10.15 -19.85 22.91
CA ALA A 7 -9.80 -21.23 22.63
C ALA A 7 -11.00 -22.09 22.17
N ALA A 8 -12.24 -21.73 22.55
CA ALA A 8 -13.44 -22.43 22.08
C ALA A 8 -13.69 -22.25 20.57
N TYR A 9 -13.17 -21.17 19.97
CA TYR A 9 -13.34 -20.83 18.56
C TYR A 9 -12.12 -21.21 17.70
N LEU A 10 -10.94 -21.36 18.31
CA LEU A 10 -9.68 -21.68 17.64
C LEU A 10 -9.47 -23.19 17.53
N LYS A 11 -10.43 -23.89 16.93
CA LYS A 11 -10.29 -25.32 16.65
C LYS A 11 -9.14 -25.56 15.64
N PRO A 12 -8.25 -26.54 15.87
CA PRO A 12 -7.09 -26.76 15.02
C PRO A 12 -7.45 -27.03 13.55
N GLU A 13 -8.63 -27.59 13.28
CA GLU A 13 -9.15 -27.78 11.92
C GLU A 13 -9.43 -26.46 11.21
N ILE A 14 -9.97 -25.47 11.93
CA ILE A 14 -10.27 -24.13 11.41
C ILE A 14 -8.97 -23.36 11.17
N LEU A 15 -8.01 -23.44 12.08
CA LEU A 15 -6.69 -22.82 11.94
C LEU A 15 -5.94 -23.32 10.69
N ARG A 16 -6.02 -24.63 10.39
CA ARG A 16 -5.44 -25.21 9.17
C ARG A 16 -6.10 -24.71 7.89
N GLN A 17 -7.39 -24.34 7.94
CA GLN A 17 -8.10 -23.77 6.80
C GLN A 17 -7.68 -22.31 6.56
N ILE A 18 -7.50 -21.52 7.63
CA ILE A 18 -7.06 -20.12 7.57
C ILE A 18 -5.67 -20.00 6.95
N GLY A 19 -4.71 -20.83 7.38
CA GLY A 19 -3.35 -20.79 6.79
C GLY A 19 -3.31 -21.05 5.28
N ARG A 20 -4.29 -21.78 4.73
CA ARG A 20 -4.43 -21.98 3.26
C ARG A 20 -5.08 -20.79 2.56
N LEU A 21 -5.94 -20.05 3.25
CA LEU A 21 -6.59 -18.84 2.74
C LEU A 21 -5.59 -17.69 2.65
N ASP A 22 -4.74 -17.53 3.66
CA ASP A 22 -3.72 -16.47 3.71
C ASP A 22 -2.74 -16.57 2.53
N LEU A 23 -2.29 -17.80 2.22
CA LEU A 23 -1.40 -18.05 1.08
C LEU A 23 -2.07 -17.70 -0.25
N LYS A 24 -3.33 -18.11 -0.45
CA LYS A 24 -4.08 -17.80 -1.67
C LYS A 24 -4.36 -16.30 -1.82
N ALA A 25 -4.73 -15.63 -0.73
CA ALA A 25 -4.97 -14.20 -0.73
C ALA A 25 -3.69 -13.43 -1.09
N LYS A 26 -2.54 -13.84 -0.55
CA LYS A 26 -1.24 -13.24 -0.90
C LYS A 26 -0.93 -13.38 -2.38
N PHE A 27 -1.08 -14.57 -2.97
CA PHE A 27 -0.86 -14.76 -4.42
C PHE A 27 -1.81 -13.95 -5.30
N ILE A 28 -3.09 -13.84 -4.90
CA ILE A 28 -4.08 -13.05 -5.65
C ILE A 28 -3.75 -11.55 -5.56
N VAL A 29 -3.43 -11.06 -4.37
CA VAL A 29 -3.08 -9.64 -4.15
C VAL A 29 -1.77 -9.30 -4.86
N GLU A 30 -0.75 -10.15 -4.76
CA GLU A 30 0.52 -9.94 -5.47
C GLU A 30 0.32 -9.97 -7.00
N GLY A 31 -0.42 -10.94 -7.54
CA GLY A 31 -0.73 -11.01 -8.96
C GLY A 31 -1.64 -9.89 -9.47
N PHE A 32 -2.53 -9.37 -8.61
CA PHE A 32 -3.42 -8.25 -8.92
C PHE A 32 -2.69 -6.90 -8.88
N ILE A 33 -1.86 -6.66 -7.85
CA ILE A 33 -1.04 -5.45 -7.72
C ILE A 33 0.03 -5.40 -8.82
N SER A 34 0.54 -6.56 -9.25
CA SER A 34 1.59 -6.63 -10.28
C SER A 34 1.06 -6.58 -11.71
N GLY A 35 -0.26 -6.66 -11.93
CA GLY A 35 -0.88 -6.75 -13.25
C GLY A 35 -0.55 -8.07 -13.96
N LEU A 36 -1.39 -8.48 -14.90
CA LEU A 36 -1.26 -9.76 -15.64
C LEU A 36 0.01 -9.87 -16.52
N HIS A 37 0.87 -8.85 -16.52
CA HIS A 37 2.12 -8.80 -17.26
C HIS A 37 3.24 -8.33 -16.34
N GLY A 38 3.76 -9.25 -15.52
CA GLY A 38 5.01 -9.02 -14.80
C GLY A 38 6.16 -8.89 -15.79
N SER A 39 6.71 -7.69 -15.96
CA SER A 39 7.91 -7.47 -16.77
C SER A 39 9.10 -8.19 -16.09
N PRO A 40 9.84 -9.09 -16.78
CA PRO A 40 11.05 -9.72 -16.24
C PRO A 40 12.19 -8.72 -16.02
N LEU A 41 12.09 -7.55 -16.64
CA LEU A 41 12.98 -6.43 -16.45
C LEU A 41 12.28 -5.43 -15.52
N HIS A 42 12.72 -5.34 -14.27
CA HIS A 42 12.51 -4.18 -13.42
C HIS A 42 13.35 -3.03 -14.00
N GLY A 43 12.97 -2.57 -15.19
CA GLY A 43 13.66 -1.50 -15.91
C GLY A 43 13.29 -0.20 -15.26
N PHE A 44 14.20 0.31 -14.43
CA PHE A 44 14.15 1.62 -13.76
C PHE A 44 12.88 1.82 -12.94
N SER A 45 13.02 1.89 -11.62
CA SER A 45 12.12 2.71 -10.81
C SER A 45 11.87 3.98 -11.59
N VAL A 46 10.64 4.16 -12.09
CA VAL A 46 10.29 5.47 -12.62
C VAL A 46 10.38 6.35 -11.39
N GLU A 47 11.45 7.14 -11.32
CA GLU A 47 11.63 8.25 -10.39
C GLU A 47 10.55 9.28 -10.72
N PHE A 48 9.29 8.92 -10.54
CA PHE A 48 8.24 9.88 -10.35
C PHE A 48 8.55 10.48 -8.99
N SER A 49 9.16 11.67 -9.00
CA SER A 49 8.92 12.61 -7.90
C SER A 49 7.42 12.84 -7.90
N GLU A 50 6.68 11.98 -7.21
CA GLU A 50 5.24 12.11 -7.05
C GLU A 50 5.04 13.41 -6.29
N HIS A 51 4.72 14.47 -7.03
CA HIS A 51 4.46 15.77 -6.46
C HIS A 51 3.23 15.61 -5.59
N ARG A 52 3.44 15.47 -4.29
CA ARG A 52 2.36 15.34 -3.32
C ARG A 52 1.92 16.72 -2.89
N LYS A 53 0.65 16.84 -2.49
CA LYS A 53 0.18 18.10 -1.90
C LYS A 53 0.98 18.37 -0.63
N TYR A 54 1.29 19.64 -0.41
CA TYR A 54 1.89 20.10 0.84
C TYR A 54 0.97 19.76 2.02
N GLU A 55 1.56 19.21 3.08
CA GLU A 55 0.90 18.99 4.37
C GLU A 55 1.60 19.81 5.47
N PRO A 56 0.85 20.28 6.49
CA PRO A 56 1.45 20.95 7.63
C PRO A 56 2.48 20.05 8.32
N GLY A 57 3.75 20.48 8.32
CA GLY A 57 4.89 19.69 8.80
C GLY A 57 5.97 19.51 7.74
N ASP A 58 5.65 19.77 6.47
CA ASP A 58 6.62 19.71 5.40
C ASP A 58 7.59 20.91 5.41
N PRO A 59 8.88 20.69 5.08
CA PRO A 59 9.83 21.78 4.92
C PRO A 59 9.39 22.74 3.80
N LEU A 60 9.30 24.03 4.07
CA LEU A 60 8.99 25.04 3.04
C LEU A 60 9.92 25.01 1.80
N PRO A 61 11.24 24.67 1.92
CA PRO A 61 12.11 24.59 0.76
C PRO A 61 11.77 23.47 -0.23
N THR A 62 10.95 22.48 0.15
CA THR A 62 10.58 21.38 -0.75
C THR A 62 9.38 21.72 -1.65
N ILE A 63 8.77 22.90 -1.48
CA ILE A 63 7.67 23.37 -2.31
C ILE A 63 8.15 23.66 -3.73
N ASP A 64 7.43 23.10 -4.73
CA ASP A 64 7.64 23.43 -6.13
C ASP A 64 6.93 24.75 -6.50
N TRP A 65 7.70 25.84 -6.48
CA TRP A 65 7.25 27.17 -6.85
C TRP A 65 6.85 27.29 -8.34
N ALA A 66 7.44 26.49 -9.22
CA ALA A 66 7.11 26.51 -10.65
C ALA A 66 5.75 25.85 -10.90
N LEU A 67 5.43 24.78 -10.17
CA LEU A 67 4.12 24.15 -10.21
C LEU A 67 3.05 25.01 -9.53
N TYR A 68 3.39 25.68 -8.43
CA TYR A 68 2.52 26.65 -7.77
C TYR A 68 2.07 27.75 -8.75
N GLY A 69 2.99 28.36 -9.50
CA GLY A 69 2.64 29.42 -10.46
C GLY A 69 1.69 29.00 -11.59
N ARG A 70 1.50 27.70 -11.82
CA ARG A 70 0.58 27.17 -12.85
C ARG A 70 -0.76 26.69 -12.28
N THR A 71 -0.77 26.28 -11.02
CA THR A 71 -1.92 25.56 -10.43
C THR A 71 -2.54 26.26 -9.23
N ASP A 72 -1.87 27.30 -8.71
CA ASP A 72 -2.25 28.02 -7.48
C ASP A 72 -2.41 27.07 -6.28
N ARG A 73 -1.62 25.98 -6.27
CA ARG A 73 -1.66 24.92 -5.26
C ARG A 73 -0.25 24.56 -4.81
N TYR A 74 -0.10 24.30 -3.51
CA TYR A 74 1.17 23.89 -2.92
C TYR A 74 1.40 22.40 -3.12
N TYR A 75 2.49 22.09 -3.82
CA TYR A 75 2.99 20.75 -4.03
C TYR A 75 4.44 20.68 -3.56
N VAL A 76 4.84 19.56 -2.97
CA VAL A 76 6.23 19.28 -2.61
C VAL A 76 6.80 18.23 -3.54
N LYS A 77 8.08 18.35 -3.85
CA LYS A 77 8.83 17.42 -4.71
C LYS A 77 9.29 16.18 -3.95
#